data_AF-H6RRY3-F1
#
_entry.id   AF-H6RRY3-F1
#
_cell.length_a   1.000
_cell.length_b   1.000
_cell.length_c   1.000
_cell.angle_alpha   90.00
_cell.angle_beta   90.00
_cell.angle_gamma   90.00
#
_symmetry.space_group_name_H-M   'P 1'
#
loop_
_entity.id
_entity.type
_entity.pdbx_description
1 polymer ?
#
loop_
_entity_poly.entity_id
_entity_poly.type
_entity_poly.pdbx_seq_one_letter_code
_entity_poly.pdbx_strand_id
1 'polypeptide(L)'
;MSAAQGPAPVGLPTLRAWRRTGLILCMAALVLLMVFVGAAIATGLETIVAVLGLSAFVFALIGLGFLRRAWSDPDVKDEPSVGRARQLSDVAMTTWGAAIIPNAILAWRPDLAETLNWLSAVSVVLGCVAVVAFIGMLAVAVRWSPSGR
;
A
#
# COMPACT_ATOMS: atom_id res chain seq x y z
N MET A 1 -2.50 -26.98 -30.54
CA MET A 1 -2.10 -26.05 -29.46
C MET A 1 -3.32 -25.24 -29.08
N SER A 2 -3.93 -25.52 -27.91
CA SER A 2 -5.12 -24.78 -27.46
C SER A 2 -4.64 -23.40 -27.01
N ALA A 3 -5.08 -22.34 -27.68
CA ALA A 3 -4.83 -20.98 -27.23
C ALA A 3 -5.44 -20.83 -25.84
N ALA A 4 -4.62 -20.60 -24.81
CA ALA A 4 -5.10 -20.36 -23.46
C ALA A 4 -6.01 -19.13 -23.51
N GLN A 5 -7.33 -19.35 -23.50
CA GLN A 5 -8.30 -18.29 -23.36
C GLN A 5 -8.04 -17.64 -22.00
N GLY A 6 -7.64 -16.37 -22.02
CA GLY A 6 -7.44 -15.60 -20.80
C GLY A 6 -8.72 -15.58 -19.95
N PRO A 7 -8.60 -15.26 -18.65
CA PRO A 7 -9.78 -15.15 -17.79
C PRO A 7 -10.78 -14.16 -18.38
N ALA A 8 -12.06 -14.53 -18.37
CA ALA A 8 -13.13 -13.67 -18.88
C ALA A 8 -13.23 -12.37 -18.05
N PRO A 9 -13.59 -11.24 -18.70
CA PRO A 9 -13.78 -9.97 -18.00
C PRO A 9 -14.92 -10.07 -16.99
N VAL A 10 -14.76 -9.43 -15.82
CA VAL A 10 -15.73 -9.55 -14.72
C VAL A 10 -16.90 -8.57 -14.82
N GLY A 11 -16.86 -7.68 -15.81
CA GLY A 11 -17.86 -6.66 -16.08
C GLY A 11 -17.70 -5.36 -15.30
N LEU A 12 -18.16 -4.26 -15.91
CA LEU A 12 -18.04 -2.89 -15.37
C LEU A 12 -18.64 -2.69 -13.97
N PRO A 13 -19.81 -3.25 -13.61
CA PRO A 13 -20.37 -3.08 -12.26
C PRO A 13 -19.44 -3.63 -11.17
N THR A 14 -18.87 -4.81 -11.41
CA THR A 14 -17.94 -5.48 -10.49
C THR A 14 -16.65 -4.67 -10.34
N LEU A 15 -16.08 -4.16 -11.45
CA LEU A 15 -14.89 -3.32 -11.43
C LEU A 15 -15.09 -2.04 -10.61
N ARG A 16 -16.23 -1.38 -10.78
CA ARG A 16 -16.57 -0.18 -10.00
C ARG A 16 -16.72 -0.49 -8.52
N ALA A 17 -17.33 -1.63 -8.18
CA ALA A 17 -17.48 -2.07 -6.80
C ALA A 17 -16.11 -2.33 -6.15
N TRP A 18 -15.24 -3.12 -6.79
CA TRP A 18 -13.89 -3.40 -6.29
C TRP A 18 -13.05 -2.13 -6.15
N ARG A 19 -13.09 -1.24 -7.14
CA ARG A 19 -12.42 0.07 -7.05
C ARG A 19 -12.90 0.86 -5.84
N ARG A 20 -14.23 0.97 -5.65
CA ARG A 20 -14.81 1.73 -4.53
C ARG A 20 -14.39 1.15 -3.19
N THR A 21 -14.50 -0.17 -3.01
CA THR A 21 -14.09 -0.85 -1.77
C THR A 21 -12.61 -0.65 -1.51
N GLY A 22 -11.77 -0.84 -2.53
CA GLY A 22 -10.33 -0.64 -2.44
C GLY A 22 -9.96 0.78 -2.01
N LEU A 23 -10.56 1.80 -2.64
CA LEU A 23 -10.34 3.20 -2.29
C LEU A 23 -10.79 3.52 -0.86
N ILE A 24 -11.97 3.05 -0.44
CA ILE A 24 -12.46 3.29 0.93
C ILE A 24 -11.49 2.69 1.96
N LEU A 25 -11.05 1.45 1.76
CA LEU A 25 -10.12 0.78 2.67
C LEU A 25 -8.76 1.46 2.72
N CYS A 26 -8.20 1.86 1.57
CA CYS A 26 -6.93 2.57 1.54
C CYS A 26 -7.01 3.98 2.12
N MET A 27 -8.13 4.70 1.95
CA MET A 27 -8.32 6.01 2.57
C MET A 27 -8.50 5.88 4.09
N ALA A 28 -9.24 4.86 4.55
CA ALA A 28 -9.34 4.54 5.98
C ALA A 28 -7.96 4.17 6.56
N ALA A 29 -7.14 3.42 5.82
CA ALA A 29 -5.76 3.11 6.21
C ALA A 29 -4.91 4.36 6.38
N LEU A 30 -5.02 5.35 5.48
CA LEU A 30 -4.32 6.63 5.62
C LEU A 30 -4.76 7.40 6.87
N VAL A 31 -6.06 7.46 7.14
CA VAL A 31 -6.58 8.12 8.35
C VAL A 31 -6.06 7.42 9.60
N LEU A 32 -6.13 6.09 9.65
CA LEU A 32 -5.60 5.31 10.78
C LEU A 32 -4.09 5.49 10.94
N LEU A 33 -3.33 5.55 9.84
CA LEU A 33 -1.90 5.80 9.87
C LEU A 33 -1.57 7.20 10.42
N MET A 34 -2.32 8.23 10.01
CA MET A 34 -2.15 9.59 10.54
C MET A 34 -2.45 9.65 12.04
N VAL A 35 -3.55 9.01 12.49
CA VAL A 35 -3.90 8.91 13.91
C VAL A 35 -2.83 8.14 14.69
N PHE A 36 -2.34 7.02 14.15
CA PHE A 36 -1.25 6.25 14.73
C PHE A 36 0.01 7.09 14.92
N VAL A 37 0.48 7.79 13.88
CA VAL A 37 1.69 8.62 13.95
C VAL A 37 1.50 9.75 14.95
N GLY A 38 0.35 10.43 14.93
CA GLY A 38 0.04 11.50 15.89
C GLY A 38 0.02 11.01 17.34
N ALA A 39 -0.63 9.86 17.59
CA ALA A 39 -0.68 9.25 18.91
C ALA A 39 0.71 8.76 19.36
N ALA A 40 1.47 8.09 18.49
CA ALA A 40 2.80 7.59 18.80
C ALA A 40 3.78 8.72 19.18
N ILE A 41 3.67 9.88 18.53
CA ILE A 41 4.46 11.07 18.88
C ILE A 41 4.04 11.62 20.25
N ALA A 42 2.74 11.64 20.55
CA ALA A 42 2.20 12.24 21.77
C ALA A 42 2.38 11.36 23.02
N THR A 43 2.22 10.04 22.88
CA THR A 43 2.13 9.09 24.00
C THR A 43 3.17 7.98 23.96
N GLY A 44 3.97 7.87 22.90
CA GLY A 44 4.86 6.73 22.67
C GLY A 44 4.13 5.50 22.10
N LEU A 45 4.88 4.41 21.90
CA LEU A 45 4.39 3.15 21.30
C LEU A 45 3.76 2.23 22.36
N GLU A 46 2.59 2.60 22.86
CA GLU A 46 1.78 1.72 23.71
C GLU A 46 1.03 0.66 22.89
N THR A 47 0.52 -0.40 23.54
CA THR A 47 -0.21 -1.49 22.90
C THR A 47 -1.38 -1.00 22.03
N ILE A 48 -2.16 -0.03 22.51
CA ILE A 48 -3.30 0.54 21.76
C ILE A 48 -2.81 1.25 20.49
N VAL A 49 -1.71 2.00 20.60
CA VAL A 49 -1.09 2.69 19.46
C VAL A 49 -0.56 1.66 18.46
N ALA A 50 0.10 0.60 18.91
CA ALA A 50 0.55 -0.48 18.03
C ALA A 50 -0.62 -1.16 17.28
N VAL A 51 -1.77 -1.38 17.94
CA VAL A 51 -2.98 -1.93 17.31
C VAL A 51 -3.51 -1.00 16.21
N LEU A 52 -3.44 0.32 16.38
CA LEU A 52 -3.82 1.27 15.32
C LEU A 52 -2.90 1.15 14.09
N GLY A 53 -1.59 1.07 14.31
CA GLY A 53 -0.60 0.88 13.24
C GLY A 53 -0.84 -0.43 12.46
N LEU A 54 -1.08 -1.53 13.19
CA LEU A 54 -1.41 -2.82 12.58
C LEU A 54 -2.72 -2.76 11.78
N SER A 55 -3.75 -2.10 12.32
CA SER A 55 -5.04 -1.94 11.66
C SER A 55 -4.91 -1.13 10.36
N ALA A 56 -4.15 -0.03 10.40
CA ALA A 56 -3.84 0.77 9.21
C ALA A 56 -3.19 -0.09 8.12
N PHE A 57 -2.22 -0.92 8.52
CA PHE A 57 -1.52 -1.80 7.60
C PHE A 57 -2.44 -2.86 6.98
N VAL A 58 -3.26 -3.54 7.80
CA VAL A 58 -4.22 -4.54 7.30
C VAL A 58 -5.21 -3.93 6.32
N PHE A 59 -5.75 -2.75 6.62
CA PHE A 59 -6.66 -2.04 5.72
C PHE A 59 -5.98 -1.66 4.40
N ALA A 60 -4.73 -1.21 4.44
CA ALA A 60 -3.95 -0.89 3.25
C ALA A 60 -3.76 -2.12 2.36
N LEU A 61 -3.40 -3.28 2.93
CA LEU A 61 -3.21 -4.53 2.19
C LEU A 61 -4.52 -5.02 1.54
N ILE A 62 -5.61 -5.08 2.31
CA ILE A 62 -6.91 -5.53 1.78
C ILE A 62 -7.39 -4.57 0.70
N GLY A 63 -7.31 -3.26 0.94
CA GLY A 63 -7.68 -2.24 -0.03
C GLY A 63 -6.86 -2.33 -1.32
N LEU A 64 -5.55 -2.54 -1.20
CA LEU A 64 -4.67 -2.74 -2.35
C LEU A 64 -4.99 -4.03 -3.10
N GLY A 65 -5.38 -5.11 -2.40
CA GLY A 65 -5.86 -6.35 -3.00
C GLY A 65 -7.06 -6.12 -3.92
N PHE A 66 -8.07 -5.38 -3.46
CA PHE A 66 -9.23 -5.01 -4.29
C PHE A 66 -8.85 -4.15 -5.50
N LEU A 67 -7.99 -3.14 -5.31
CA LEU A 67 -7.52 -2.28 -6.40
C LEU A 67 -6.73 -3.06 -7.44
N ARG A 68 -5.75 -3.87 -7.00
CA ARG A 68 -4.95 -4.73 -7.90
C ARG A 68 -5.82 -5.74 -8.63
N ARG A 69 -6.87 -6.26 -7.98
CA ARG A 69 -7.81 -7.16 -8.63
C ARG A 69 -8.59 -6.44 -9.73
N ALA A 70 -9.09 -5.23 -9.48
CA ALA A 70 -9.77 -4.40 -10.49
C ALA A 70 -8.84 -4.04 -11.66
N TRP A 71 -7.57 -3.72 -11.38
CA TRP A 71 -6.55 -3.42 -12.40
C TRP A 71 -6.10 -4.63 -13.21
N SER A 72 -6.40 -5.84 -12.74
CA SER A 72 -6.04 -7.10 -13.41
C SER A 72 -7.08 -7.58 -14.40
N ASP A 73 -8.17 -6.84 -14.55
CA ASP A 73 -9.17 -7.17 -15.54
C ASP A 73 -8.64 -6.92 -16.98
N PRO A 74 -8.90 -7.85 -17.92
CA PRO A 74 -8.41 -7.76 -19.29
C PRO A 74 -8.79 -6.46 -20.02
N ASP A 75 -9.94 -5.86 -19.68
CA ASP A 75 -10.47 -4.70 -20.40
C ASP A 75 -9.71 -3.41 -20.06
N VAL A 76 -9.02 -3.37 -18.91
CA VAL A 76 -8.39 -2.15 -18.37
C VAL A 76 -6.90 -2.32 -18.05
N LYS A 77 -6.36 -3.54 -18.06
CA LYS A 77 -4.98 -3.83 -17.64
C LYS A 77 -3.91 -3.05 -18.41
N ASP A 78 -4.19 -2.67 -19.65
CA ASP A 78 -3.27 -1.99 -20.56
C ASP A 78 -3.46 -0.46 -20.54
N GLU A 79 -4.39 0.06 -19.73
CA GLU A 79 -4.56 1.50 -19.57
C GLU A 79 -3.33 2.14 -18.89
N PRO A 80 -2.81 3.28 -19.40
CA PRO A 80 -1.64 3.94 -18.82
C PRO A 80 -1.79 4.35 -17.35
N SER A 81 -3.00 4.69 -16.91
CA SER A 81 -3.32 4.99 -15.51
C SER A 81 -3.20 3.76 -14.62
N VAL A 82 -3.64 2.60 -15.12
CA VAL A 82 -3.56 1.33 -14.41
C VAL A 82 -2.10 0.89 -14.27
N GLY A 83 -1.30 1.01 -15.34
CA GLY A 83 0.14 0.75 -15.30
C GLY A 83 0.86 1.61 -14.26
N ARG A 84 0.60 2.94 -14.26
CA ARG A 84 1.19 3.86 -13.26
C ARG A 84 0.76 3.54 -11.83
N ALA A 85 -0.53 3.26 -11.60
CA ALA A 85 -1.03 2.93 -10.27
C ALA A 85 -0.39 1.63 -9.73
N ARG A 86 -0.22 0.62 -10.59
CA ARG A 86 0.48 -0.62 -10.26
C ARG A 86 1.93 -0.37 -9.90
N GLN A 87 2.68 0.34 -10.74
CA GLN A 87 4.08 0.67 -10.49
C GLN A 87 4.25 1.39 -9.15
N LEU A 88 3.42 2.41 -8.87
CA LEU A 88 3.47 3.12 -7.59
C LEU A 88 3.12 2.21 -6.41
N SER A 89 2.17 1.29 -6.58
CA SER A 89 1.87 0.31 -5.53
C SER A 89 3.01 -0.69 -5.28
N ASP A 90 3.74 -1.10 -6.34
CA ASP A 90 4.91 -1.96 -6.21
C ASP A 90 6.05 -1.24 -5.51
N VAL A 91 6.30 0.02 -5.88
CA VAL A 91 7.27 0.88 -5.17
C VAL A 91 6.88 1.02 -3.70
N ALA A 92 5.61 1.29 -3.39
CA ALA A 92 5.15 1.42 -2.01
C ALA A 92 5.37 0.13 -1.20
N MET A 93 4.99 -1.03 -1.75
CA MET A 93 5.14 -2.33 -1.07
C MET A 93 6.61 -2.72 -0.88
N THR A 94 7.44 -2.54 -1.91
CA THR A 94 8.86 -2.90 -1.87
C THR A 94 9.62 -2.01 -0.90
N THR A 95 9.41 -0.70 -0.95
CA THR A 95 10.08 0.25 -0.04
C THR A 95 9.59 0.08 1.40
N TRP A 96 8.31 -0.19 1.62
CA TRP A 96 7.80 -0.52 2.95
C TRP A 96 8.42 -1.81 3.51
N GLY A 97 8.42 -2.90 2.71
CA GLY A 97 9.05 -4.15 3.12
C GLY A 97 10.55 -3.99 3.40
N ALA A 98 11.25 -3.22 2.57
CA ALA A 98 12.66 -2.89 2.77
C ALA A 98 12.90 -2.02 4.02
N ALA A 99 11.98 -1.12 4.37
CA ALA A 99 12.07 -0.28 5.57
C ALA A 99 11.92 -1.06 6.88
N ILE A 100 11.32 -2.25 6.86
CA ILE A 100 11.13 -3.08 8.06
C ILE A 100 12.41 -3.85 8.41
N ILE A 101 13.16 -4.30 7.40
CA ILE A 101 14.34 -5.15 7.59
C ILE A 101 15.32 -4.55 8.60
N PRO A 102 15.71 -3.26 8.51
CA PRO A 102 16.69 -2.73 9.43
C PRO A 102 16.13 -2.56 10.84
N ASN A 103 14.85 -2.20 10.97
CA ASN A 103 14.18 -2.18 12.28
C ASN A 103 14.11 -3.57 12.93
N ALA A 104 13.87 -4.62 12.14
CA ALA A 104 13.87 -6.00 12.62
C ALA A 104 15.28 -6.46 13.05
N ILE A 105 16.32 -6.10 12.29
CA ILE A 105 17.72 -6.39 12.63
C ILE A 105 18.09 -5.72 13.96
N LEU A 106 17.75 -4.45 14.13
CA LEU A 106 18.04 -3.69 15.36
C LEU A 106 17.28 -4.25 16.57
N ALA A 107 16.03 -4.68 16.38
CA ALA A 107 15.26 -5.33 17.43
C ALA A 107 15.85 -6.69 17.85
N TRP A 108 16.43 -7.43 16.89
CA TRP A 108 17.07 -8.72 17.17
C TRP A 108 18.48 -8.58 17.76
N ARG A 109 19.20 -7.51 17.41
CA ARG A 109 20.59 -7.24 17.82
C ARG A 109 20.73 -5.82 18.37
N PRO A 110 20.22 -5.56 19.59
CA PRO A 110 20.29 -4.24 20.20
C PRO A 110 21.74 -3.80 20.50
N ASP A 111 22.67 -4.75 20.62
CA ASP A 111 24.11 -4.52 20.76
C ASP A 111 24.74 -3.77 19.57
N LEU A 112 24.12 -3.84 18.40
CA LEU A 112 24.59 -3.18 17.18
C LEU A 112 23.92 -1.82 16.93
N ALA A 113 23.03 -1.37 17.82
CA ALA A 113 22.18 -0.20 17.57
C ALA A 113 22.96 1.11 17.41
N GLU A 114 24.01 1.33 18.20
CA GLU A 114 24.85 2.52 18.08
C GLU A 114 25.64 2.51 16.76
N THR A 115 26.23 1.37 16.41
CA THR A 115 27.06 1.20 15.20
C THR A 115 26.24 1.29 13.91
N LEU A 116 24.98 0.84 13.94
CA LEU A 116 24.09 0.77 12.79
C LEU A 116 22.98 1.83 12.82
N ASN A 117 23.15 2.93 13.58
CA ASN A 117 22.14 3.98 13.68
C ASN A 117 21.71 4.58 12.31
N TRP A 118 22.60 4.57 11.32
CA TRP A 118 22.33 5.01 9.94
C TRP A 118 21.25 4.16 9.27
N LEU A 119 21.08 2.89 9.66
CA LEU A 119 20.01 2.02 9.18
C LEU A 119 18.62 2.52 9.60
N SER A 120 18.51 3.16 10.77
CA SER A 120 17.26 3.79 11.19
C SER A 120 16.93 4.96 10.27
N ALA A 121 17.92 5.79 9.92
CA ALA A 121 17.71 6.88 8.96
C ALA A 121 17.28 6.35 7.58
N VAL A 122 17.94 5.30 7.06
CA VAL A 122 17.55 4.65 5.80
C VAL A 122 16.12 4.11 5.88
N SER A 123 15.75 3.47 6.98
CA SER A 123 14.39 2.95 7.19
C SER A 123 13.35 4.06 7.16
N VAL A 124 13.64 5.22 7.77
CA VAL A 124 12.76 6.39 7.75
C VAL A 124 12.61 6.92 6.32
N VAL A 125 13.71 7.07 5.58
CA VAL A 125 13.66 7.53 4.19
C VAL A 125 12.84 6.57 3.32
N LEU A 126 13.06 5.27 3.43
CA LEU A 126 12.28 4.26 2.71
C LEU A 126 10.80 4.30 3.10
N GLY A 127 10.49 4.48 4.38
CA GLY A 127 9.11 4.68 4.86
C GLY A 127 8.44 5.91 4.24
N CYS A 128 9.15 7.05 4.15
CA CYS A 128 8.64 8.24 3.49
C CYS A 128 8.38 8.00 1.99
N VAL A 129 9.30 7.33 1.29
CA VAL A 129 9.11 6.94 -0.11
C VAL A 129 7.88 6.06 -0.27
N ALA A 130 7.69 5.08 0.63
CA ALA A 130 6.53 4.20 0.61
C ALA A 130 5.21 4.98 0.75
N VAL A 131 5.14 5.92 1.71
CA VAL A 131 3.97 6.76 1.92
C VAL A 131 3.68 7.65 0.71
N VAL A 132 4.70 8.31 0.16
CA VAL A 132 4.54 9.17 -1.02
C VAL A 132 4.07 8.36 -2.24
N ALA A 133 4.67 7.20 -2.48
CA ALA A 133 4.26 6.31 -3.57
C ALA A 133 2.82 5.80 -3.37
N PHE A 134 2.43 5.47 -2.14
CA PHE A 134 1.07 5.04 -1.81
C PHE A 134 0.04 6.16 -2.03
N ILE A 135 0.32 7.38 -1.59
CA ILE A 135 -0.54 8.55 -1.82
C ILE A 135 -0.64 8.85 -3.32
N GLY A 136 0.48 8.81 -4.05
CA GLY A 136 0.51 8.98 -5.50
C GLY A 136 -0.35 7.94 -6.22
N MET A 137 -0.25 6.67 -5.80
CA MET A 137 -1.08 5.58 -6.30
C MET A 137 -2.57 5.87 -6.08
N LEU A 138 -2.95 6.32 -4.87
CA LEU A 138 -4.34 6.65 -4.58
C LEU A 138 -4.85 7.83 -5.40
N ALA A 139 -4.03 8.87 -5.60
CA ALA A 139 -4.39 10.00 -6.45
C ALA A 139 -4.69 9.55 -7.89
N VAL A 140 -3.90 8.60 -8.43
CA VAL A 140 -4.16 7.99 -9.74
C VAL A 140 -5.43 7.14 -9.71
N ALA A 141 -5.60 6.29 -8.69
CA ALA A 141 -6.74 5.38 -8.55
C ALA A 141 -8.09 6.11 -8.39
N VAL A 142 -8.09 7.24 -7.67
CA VAL A 142 -9.26 8.12 -7.51
C VAL A 142 -9.64 8.77 -8.85
N ARG A 143 -8.66 9.18 -9.66
CA ARG A 143 -8.92 9.80 -10.97
C ARG A 143 -9.28 8.80 -12.05
N TRP A 144 -8.82 7.56 -11.91
CA TRP A 144 -9.16 6.48 -12.83
C TRP A 144 -10.64 6.11 -12.74
N SER A 145 -11.32 6.01 -13.88
CA SER A 145 -12.68 5.48 -13.99
C SER A 145 -12.70 4.39 -15.05
N PRO A 146 -13.16 3.17 -14.75
CA PRO A 146 -13.30 2.12 -15.77
C PRO A 146 -14.35 2.58 -16.79
N SER A 147 -13.89 3.01 -17.96
CA SER A 147 -14.74 3.35 -19.10
C SER A 147 -15.04 2.07 -19.85
N GLY A 148 -16.31 1.66 -19.87
CA GLY A 148 -16.76 0.67 -20.84
C GLY A 148 -16.60 1.26 -22.22
N ARG A 149 -15.62 0.77 -22.98
CA ARG A 149 -15.64 0.87 -24.43
C ARG A 149 -16.16 -0.44 -24.98
#